data_AF-A0A7E4UPL9-F1
#
_entry.id   AF-A0A7E4UPL9-F1
#
_cell.length_a   1.000
_cell.length_b   1.000
_cell.length_c   1.000
_cell.angle_alpha   90.00
_cell.angle_beta   90.00
_cell.angle_gamma   90.00
#
_symmetry.space_group_name_H-M   'P 1'
#
loop_
_entity.id
_entity.type
_entity.pdbx_description
1 polymer ?
#
loop_
_entity_poly.entity_id
_entity_poly.type
_entity_poly.pdbx_seq_one_letter_code
_entity_poly.pdbx_strand_id
1 'polypeptide(L)'
;MDIPAPVIFLIIFCAIPAQIYLSSKSSDMDYYSHKTRESLSKMWANFFGSPEPTTVPPVRAARPRFARDEIDELVPNEEGIVEMGYYGAGDYIRDPKPPFVKFSVGQVVEHKLHRYRGVIIGWDEKENAPEAWLRLVRGSKEERPDTQPNYAVLIDMRGRLVPEMSYVVQENLERVGGRVIHPLADRYFEKYYADGTYRPRPWLRSVYPHDD
;
A
#
# COMPACT_ATOMS: atom_id res chain seq x y z
N MET A 1 13.87 43.26 29.12
CA MET A 1 14.79 42.44 28.30
C MET A 1 13.99 42.03 27.08
N ASP A 2 14.19 42.71 25.97
CA ASP A 2 13.52 42.37 24.71
C ASP A 2 14.24 41.19 24.06
N ILE A 3 13.51 40.08 23.90
CA ILE A 3 14.06 38.88 23.28
C ILE A 3 14.15 39.16 21.77
N PRO A 4 15.33 39.05 21.15
CA PRO A 4 15.49 39.32 19.73
C PRO A 4 14.59 38.40 18.89
N ALA A 5 13.94 38.95 17.86
CA ALA A 5 13.10 38.20 16.92
C ALA A 5 13.71 36.86 16.41
N PRO A 6 15.01 36.76 16.07
CA PRO A 6 15.59 35.47 15.64
C PRO A 6 15.65 34.41 16.75
N VAL A 7 15.73 34.82 18.03
CA VAL A 7 15.74 33.91 19.17
C VAL A 7 14.34 33.35 19.41
N ILE A 8 13.30 34.17 19.22
CA ILE A 8 11.89 33.72 19.28
C ILE A 8 11.63 32.68 18.17
N PHE A 9 12.14 32.91 16.97
CA PHE A 9 11.98 31.98 15.84
C PHE A 9 12.64 30.62 16.11
N LEU A 10 13.86 30.62 16.69
CA LEU A 10 14.57 29.40 17.11
C LEU A 10 13.82 28.64 18.22
N ILE A 11 13.23 29.36 19.17
CA ILE A 11 12.45 28.74 20.26
C ILE A 11 11.21 28.04 19.70
N ILE A 12 10.47 28.67 18.78
CA ILE A 12 9.29 28.06 18.14
C ILE A 12 9.69 26.83 17.30
N PHE A 13 10.81 26.93 16.56
CA PHE A 13 11.31 25.85 15.71
C PHE A 13 11.75 24.61 16.51
N CYS A 14 12.22 24.79 17.75
CA CYS A 14 12.59 23.70 18.65
C CYS A 14 11.42 23.20 19.51
N ALA A 15 10.49 24.08 19.89
CA ALA A 15 9.38 23.73 20.78
C ALA A 15 8.33 22.83 20.12
N ILE A 16 8.04 23.02 18.82
CA ILE A 16 7.02 22.24 18.11
C ILE A 16 7.44 20.76 17.92
N PRO A 17 8.69 20.43 17.48
CA PRO A 17 9.17 19.05 17.46
C PRO A 17 9.23 18.42 18.85
N ALA A 18 9.62 19.18 19.87
CA ALA A 18 9.68 18.70 21.25
C ALA A 18 8.28 18.35 21.79
N GLN A 19 7.25 19.13 21.43
CA GLN A 19 5.87 18.88 21.83
C GLN A 19 5.27 17.65 21.12
N ILE A 20 5.69 17.37 19.89
CA ILE A 20 5.35 16.13 19.16
C ILE A 20 6.06 14.92 19.81
N TYR A 21 7.34 15.06 20.15
CA TYR A 21 8.15 14.02 20.77
C TYR A 21 7.62 13.61 22.16
N LEU A 22 7.12 14.56 22.94
CA LEU A 22 6.55 14.31 24.27
C LEU A 22 5.10 13.78 24.26
N SER A 23 4.36 13.87 23.14
CA SER A 23 2.91 13.62 23.11
C SER A 23 2.46 12.29 22.49
N SER A 24 3.28 11.54 21.75
CA SER A 24 2.77 10.37 21.00
C SER A 24 3.39 9.04 21.40
N LYS A 25 2.52 8.03 21.58
CA LYS A 25 2.88 6.61 21.68
C LYS A 25 3.77 6.18 20.50
N SER A 26 4.69 5.27 20.82
CA SER A 26 5.90 4.89 20.07
C SER A 26 5.73 4.51 18.59
N SER A 27 4.54 4.10 18.12
CA SER A 27 4.37 3.61 16.74
C SER A 27 4.03 4.69 15.72
N ASP A 28 3.47 5.83 16.14
CA ASP A 28 3.13 6.93 15.23
C ASP A 28 4.35 7.82 14.96
N MET A 29 5.31 7.87 15.91
CA MET A 29 6.51 8.71 15.87
C MET A 29 7.44 8.38 14.71
N ASP A 30 7.62 7.09 14.40
CA ASP A 30 8.54 6.64 13.35
C ASP A 30 8.03 7.04 11.96
N TYR A 31 6.71 7.00 11.75
CA TYR A 31 6.09 7.45 10.50
C TYR A 31 6.19 8.97 10.32
N TYR A 32 5.86 9.76 11.35
CA TYR A 32 5.92 11.22 11.28
C TYR A 32 7.37 11.73 11.16
N SER A 33 8.34 11.09 11.82
CA SER A 33 9.75 11.47 11.72
C SER A 33 10.32 11.23 10.31
N HIS A 34 9.89 10.17 9.62
CA HIS A 34 10.31 9.93 8.23
C HIS A 34 9.63 10.91 7.26
N LYS A 35 8.32 11.17 7.42
CA LYS A 35 7.58 12.12 6.58
C LYS A 35 8.10 13.55 6.72
N THR A 36 8.48 13.97 7.94
CA THR A 36 9.11 15.26 8.17
C THR A 36 10.52 15.29 7.59
N ARG A 37 11.30 14.21 7.69
CA ARG A 37 12.63 14.12 7.08
C ARG A 37 12.60 14.18 5.56
N GLU A 38 11.66 13.50 4.89
CA GLU A 38 11.48 13.61 3.44
C GLU A 38 10.95 14.98 2.99
N SER A 39 10.05 15.57 3.77
CA SER A 39 9.55 16.92 3.47
C SER A 39 10.65 17.96 3.66
N LEU A 40 11.48 17.81 4.70
CA LEU A 40 12.64 18.65 4.96
C LEU A 40 13.75 18.41 3.95
N SER A 41 13.97 17.19 3.47
CA SER A 41 14.96 16.92 2.42
C SER A 41 14.54 17.50 1.08
N LYS A 42 13.24 17.43 0.73
CA LYS A 42 12.68 18.10 -0.45
C LYS A 42 12.74 19.62 -0.31
N MET A 43 12.42 20.14 0.87
CA MET A 43 12.53 21.58 1.16
C MET A 43 13.98 22.05 1.10
N TRP A 44 14.93 21.28 1.62
CA TRP A 44 16.37 21.55 1.58
C TRP A 44 16.93 21.47 0.16
N ALA A 45 16.56 20.44 -0.61
CA ALA A 45 16.95 20.32 -2.02
C ALA A 45 16.42 21.50 -2.86
N ASN A 46 15.19 21.95 -2.60
CA ASN A 46 14.60 23.12 -3.25
C ASN A 46 15.25 24.45 -2.82
N PHE A 47 15.79 24.54 -1.61
CA PHE A 47 16.39 25.78 -1.08
C PHE A 47 17.91 25.89 -1.30
N PHE A 48 18.65 24.78 -1.25
CA PHE A 48 20.12 24.77 -1.26
C PHE A 48 20.72 23.97 -2.42
N GLY A 49 19.89 23.32 -3.25
CA GLY A 49 20.35 22.40 -4.29
C GLY A 49 20.75 21.03 -3.74
N SER A 50 20.50 19.98 -4.52
CA SER A 50 20.84 18.59 -4.15
C SER A 50 22.35 18.33 -4.31
N PRO A 51 23.04 17.73 -3.33
CA PRO A 51 24.41 17.25 -3.54
C PRO A 51 24.41 16.01 -4.45
N GLU A 52 25.43 15.88 -5.31
CA GLU A 52 25.61 14.73 -6.22
C GLU A 52 25.71 13.38 -5.47
N PRO A 53 25.19 12.28 -6.04
CA PRO A 53 25.18 10.99 -5.39
C PRO A 53 26.58 10.33 -5.41
N THR A 54 27.15 10.11 -4.22
CA THR A 54 28.39 9.33 -4.06
C THR A 54 28.11 7.83 -4.25
N THR A 55 28.89 7.19 -5.12
CA THR A 55 28.76 5.78 -5.53
C THR A 55 29.09 4.81 -4.38
N VAL A 56 28.09 4.05 -3.91
CA VAL A 56 28.27 2.88 -3.03
C VAL A 56 28.25 1.61 -3.89
N PRO A 57 29.20 0.66 -3.75
CA PRO A 57 29.19 -0.56 -4.55
C PRO A 57 28.11 -1.54 -4.05
N PRO A 58 27.51 -2.35 -4.93
CA PRO A 58 26.39 -3.21 -4.57
C PRO A 58 26.83 -4.41 -3.73
N VAL A 59 26.14 -4.62 -2.60
CA VAL A 59 26.25 -5.83 -1.78
C VAL A 59 25.71 -7.03 -2.58
N ARG A 60 26.57 -8.00 -2.82
CA ARG A 60 26.33 -9.16 -3.68
C ARG A 60 25.57 -10.25 -2.92
N ALA A 61 24.25 -10.12 -2.82
CA ALA A 61 23.38 -11.23 -2.43
C ALA A 61 23.15 -12.15 -3.64
N ALA A 62 23.53 -13.42 -3.53
CA ALA A 62 23.31 -14.42 -4.57
C ALA A 62 21.80 -14.63 -4.81
N ARG A 63 21.29 -14.09 -5.92
CA ARG A 63 19.94 -14.35 -6.44
C ARG A 63 20.00 -15.41 -7.54
N PRO A 64 19.01 -16.31 -7.66
CA PRO A 64 18.98 -17.30 -8.73
C PRO A 64 18.97 -16.62 -10.10
N ARG A 65 19.68 -17.23 -11.05
CA ARG A 65 19.86 -16.78 -12.44
C ARG A 65 18.57 -16.96 -13.22
N PHE A 66 17.66 -16.00 -13.12
CA PHE A 66 16.80 -15.64 -14.25
C PHE A 66 17.33 -14.30 -14.76
N ALA A 67 17.63 -14.22 -16.05
CA ALA A 67 18.24 -13.04 -16.65
C ALA A 67 17.31 -11.85 -16.44
N ARG A 68 17.85 -10.73 -15.92
CA ARG A 68 17.10 -9.48 -15.71
C ARG A 68 16.30 -9.08 -16.96
N ASP A 69 16.92 -9.30 -18.11
CA ASP A 69 16.42 -8.89 -19.41
C ASP A 69 15.12 -9.63 -19.81
N GLU A 70 14.88 -10.85 -19.30
CA GLU A 70 13.65 -11.62 -19.55
C GLU A 70 12.49 -11.19 -18.64
N ILE A 71 12.81 -10.67 -17.44
CA ILE A 71 11.81 -10.22 -16.47
C ILE A 71 11.33 -8.81 -16.82
N ASP A 72 12.22 -7.95 -17.29
CA ASP A 72 11.91 -6.57 -17.68
C ASP A 72 11.06 -6.49 -18.98
N GLU A 73 11.06 -7.54 -19.81
CA GLU A 73 10.21 -7.63 -21.00
C GLU A 73 8.81 -8.23 -20.71
N LEU A 74 8.70 -9.06 -19.66
CA LEU A 74 7.46 -9.72 -19.24
C LEU A 74 6.65 -8.94 -18.20
N VAL A 75 7.29 -8.02 -17.49
CA VAL A 75 6.66 -7.11 -16.53
C VAL A 75 6.44 -5.78 -17.24
N PRO A 76 5.19 -5.33 -17.45
CA PRO A 76 4.96 -4.02 -18.04
C PRO A 76 5.71 -2.94 -17.25
N ASN A 77 6.13 -1.86 -17.91
CA ASN A 77 6.68 -0.70 -17.22
C ASN A 77 5.73 -0.21 -16.11
N GLU A 78 6.24 0.50 -15.10
CA GLU A 78 5.40 1.02 -14.00
C GLU A 78 4.17 1.79 -14.52
N GLU A 79 4.26 2.42 -15.70
CA GLU A 79 3.15 3.08 -16.39
C GLU A 79 2.12 2.11 -16.99
N GLY A 80 2.53 1.01 -17.63
CA GLY A 80 1.64 -0.03 -18.16
C GLY A 80 1.04 -0.94 -17.08
N ILE A 81 1.73 -1.08 -15.95
CA ILE A 81 1.17 -1.66 -14.71
C ILE A 81 0.07 -0.75 -14.14
N VAL A 82 0.16 0.56 -14.35
CA VAL A 82 -0.84 1.54 -13.89
C VAL A 82 -2.00 1.66 -14.89
N GLU A 83 -1.78 1.37 -16.18
CA GLU A 83 -2.80 1.44 -17.24
C GLU A 83 -3.67 0.16 -17.33
N MET A 84 -3.10 -1.02 -17.07
CA MET A 84 -3.90 -2.24 -16.83
C MET A 84 -4.38 -2.24 -15.38
N GLY A 85 -5.65 -1.87 -15.17
CA GLY A 85 -6.29 -1.96 -13.86
C GLY A 85 -5.90 -3.25 -13.15
N TYR A 86 -5.22 -3.12 -12.00
CA TYR A 86 -4.72 -4.27 -11.25
C TYR A 86 -5.84 -5.29 -11.05
N TYR A 87 -5.52 -6.58 -11.22
CA TYR A 87 -6.48 -7.68 -11.01
C TYR A 87 -7.16 -7.51 -9.66
N GLY A 88 -8.48 -7.56 -9.65
CA GLY A 88 -9.31 -7.17 -8.51
C GLY A 88 -9.65 -5.68 -8.42
N ALA A 89 -9.25 -4.80 -9.33
CA ALA A 89 -9.55 -3.36 -9.35
C ALA A 89 -9.85 -2.82 -10.77
N GLY A 90 -10.18 -3.72 -11.71
CA GLY A 90 -10.61 -3.37 -13.07
C GLY A 90 -11.89 -2.51 -13.12
N ASP A 91 -12.11 -1.87 -14.26
CA ASP A 91 -13.14 -0.84 -14.51
C ASP A 91 -14.54 -1.38 -14.84
N TYR A 92 -14.76 -2.69 -14.73
CA TYR A 92 -16.05 -3.32 -14.97
C TYR A 92 -16.90 -3.50 -13.69
N ILE A 93 -18.21 -3.35 -13.85
CA ILE A 93 -19.17 -3.46 -12.76
C ILE A 93 -19.32 -4.94 -12.33
N ARG A 94 -19.28 -5.18 -11.03
CA ARG A 94 -19.46 -6.51 -10.42
C ARG A 94 -20.85 -6.61 -9.78
N ASP A 95 -21.81 -6.99 -10.61
CA ASP A 95 -23.22 -7.08 -10.26
C ASP A 95 -23.85 -8.33 -10.93
N PRO A 96 -24.47 -9.27 -10.17
CA PRO A 96 -24.61 -9.27 -8.71
C PRO A 96 -23.34 -9.74 -8.00
N LYS A 97 -23.20 -9.43 -6.70
CA LYS A 97 -22.17 -10.06 -5.87
C LYS A 97 -22.50 -11.56 -5.68
N PRO A 98 -21.64 -12.49 -6.13
CA PRO A 98 -21.92 -13.90 -5.93
C PRO A 98 -21.87 -14.30 -4.44
N PRO A 99 -22.70 -15.24 -3.99
CA PRO A 99 -22.78 -15.62 -2.58
C PRO A 99 -21.52 -16.28 -2.03
N PHE A 100 -20.63 -16.77 -2.90
CA PHE A 100 -19.35 -17.38 -2.52
C PHE A 100 -18.21 -16.36 -2.32
N VAL A 101 -18.41 -15.09 -2.69
CA VAL A 101 -17.49 -13.98 -2.41
C VAL A 101 -17.71 -13.52 -0.96
N LYS A 102 -16.77 -13.89 -0.09
CA LYS A 102 -16.88 -13.74 1.37
C LYS A 102 -16.58 -12.34 1.87
N PHE A 103 -15.68 -11.61 1.21
CA PHE A 103 -15.23 -10.31 1.67
C PHE A 103 -15.73 -9.20 0.74
N SER A 104 -15.80 -7.98 1.27
CA SER A 104 -16.22 -6.78 0.54
C SER A 104 -15.09 -5.76 0.48
N VAL A 105 -15.15 -4.87 -0.50
CA VAL A 105 -14.32 -3.67 -0.55
C VAL A 105 -14.42 -2.87 0.74
N GLY A 106 -13.29 -2.37 1.22
CA GLY A 106 -13.20 -1.61 2.46
C GLY A 106 -13.09 -2.46 3.73
N GLN A 107 -13.22 -3.79 3.64
CA GLN A 107 -12.93 -4.65 4.76
C GLN A 107 -11.43 -4.80 4.98
N VAL A 108 -11.03 -4.83 6.26
CA VAL A 108 -9.66 -5.08 6.67
C VAL A 108 -9.46 -6.57 6.87
N VAL A 109 -8.37 -7.10 6.32
CA VAL A 109 -8.05 -8.53 6.34
C VAL A 109 -6.61 -8.75 6.79
N GLU A 110 -6.34 -9.94 7.31
CA GLU A 110 -5.00 -10.45 7.55
C GLU A 110 -4.74 -11.66 6.65
N HIS A 111 -3.54 -11.75 6.10
CA HIS A 111 -3.10 -12.94 5.38
C HIS A 111 -2.71 -14.03 6.39
N LYS A 112 -3.40 -15.18 6.38
CA LYS A 112 -3.22 -16.27 7.36
C LYS A 112 -1.79 -16.81 7.46
N LEU A 113 -1.12 -16.96 6.33
CA LEU A 113 0.26 -17.46 6.27
C LEU A 113 1.32 -16.37 6.54
N HIS A 114 1.27 -15.26 5.80
CA HIS A 114 2.29 -14.21 5.84
C HIS A 114 2.04 -13.14 6.91
N ARG A 115 0.92 -13.19 7.64
CA ARG A 115 0.58 -12.35 8.80
C ARG A 115 0.68 -10.85 8.57
N TYR A 116 0.49 -10.40 7.32
CA TYR A 116 0.33 -8.98 7.01
C TYR A 116 -1.14 -8.60 6.99
N ARG A 117 -1.43 -7.39 7.47
CA ARG A 117 -2.76 -6.77 7.42
C ARG A 117 -2.90 -5.91 6.16
N GLY A 118 -4.12 -5.72 5.69
CA GLY A 118 -4.41 -4.83 4.59
C GLY A 118 -5.89 -4.58 4.41
N VAL A 119 -6.24 -3.65 3.52
CA VAL A 119 -7.63 -3.32 3.18
C VAL A 119 -7.92 -3.77 1.76
N ILE A 120 -9.07 -4.43 1.57
CA ILE A 120 -9.53 -4.87 0.25
C ILE A 120 -9.96 -3.63 -0.54
N ILE A 121 -9.36 -3.43 -1.71
CA ILE A 121 -9.76 -2.38 -2.66
C ILE A 121 -10.59 -2.92 -3.83
N GLY A 122 -10.72 -4.24 -3.93
CA GLY A 122 -11.59 -4.90 -4.88
C GLY A 122 -11.36 -6.40 -4.96
N TRP A 123 -12.21 -7.08 -5.72
CA TRP A 123 -12.24 -8.53 -5.85
C TRP A 123 -12.63 -8.97 -7.26
N ASP A 124 -12.20 -10.15 -7.66
CA ASP A 124 -12.64 -10.84 -8.87
C ASP A 124 -13.20 -12.21 -8.48
N GLU A 125 -14.28 -12.64 -9.14
CA GLU A 125 -14.93 -13.93 -8.87
C GLU A 125 -14.02 -15.13 -9.13
N LYS A 126 -13.17 -14.96 -10.14
CA LYS A 126 -12.15 -15.89 -10.59
C LYS A 126 -10.85 -15.13 -10.78
N GLU A 127 -9.76 -15.86 -10.84
CA GLU A 127 -8.47 -15.28 -11.13
C GLU A 127 -8.47 -14.57 -12.51
N ASN A 128 -8.32 -13.25 -12.50
CA ASN A 128 -8.25 -12.42 -13.70
C ASN A 128 -6.82 -11.93 -14.02
N ALA A 129 -5.81 -12.41 -13.28
CA ALA A 129 -4.43 -12.04 -13.52
C ALA A 129 -3.84 -12.80 -14.71
N PRO A 130 -3.01 -12.18 -15.58
CA PRO A 130 -2.31 -12.82 -16.65
C PRO A 130 -1.44 -13.94 -16.12
N GLU A 131 -1.43 -15.02 -16.87
CA GLU A 131 -0.67 -16.22 -16.54
C GLU A 131 0.83 -15.90 -16.34
N ALA A 132 1.39 -14.96 -17.11
CA ALA A 132 2.78 -14.52 -16.92
C ALA A 132 3.04 -13.94 -15.53
N TRP A 133 2.14 -13.10 -15.03
CA TRP A 133 2.23 -12.51 -13.69
C TRP A 133 2.02 -13.57 -12.61
N LEU A 134 1.06 -14.48 -12.83
CA LEU A 134 0.79 -15.57 -11.90
C LEU A 134 1.98 -16.52 -11.75
N ARG A 135 2.64 -16.89 -12.85
CA ARG A 135 3.87 -17.68 -12.81
C ARG A 135 4.99 -16.99 -12.04
N LEU A 136 5.11 -15.66 -12.18
CA LEU A 136 6.11 -14.88 -11.43
C LEU A 136 5.82 -14.90 -9.92
N VAL A 137 4.55 -14.72 -9.53
CA VAL A 137 4.16 -14.60 -8.11
C VAL A 137 4.02 -15.95 -7.42
N ARG A 138 3.53 -16.98 -8.13
CA ARG A 138 3.36 -18.36 -7.60
C ARG A 138 4.63 -19.20 -7.72
N GLY A 139 5.58 -18.81 -8.57
CA GLY A 139 6.76 -19.59 -8.89
C GLY A 139 6.40 -20.91 -9.56
N SER A 140 7.12 -21.99 -9.23
CA SER A 140 6.92 -23.33 -9.78
C SER A 140 5.82 -24.14 -9.07
N LYS A 141 4.95 -23.50 -8.26
CA LYS A 141 3.85 -24.20 -7.61
C LYS A 141 2.75 -24.52 -8.61
N GLU A 142 2.21 -25.71 -8.45
CA GLU A 142 1.16 -26.30 -9.30
C GLU A 142 -0.03 -25.35 -9.51
N GLU A 143 -0.54 -25.36 -10.73
CA GLU A 143 -1.74 -24.62 -11.14
C GLU A 143 -2.86 -24.91 -10.14
N ARG A 144 -3.26 -23.87 -9.41
CA ARG A 144 -4.42 -23.98 -8.52
C ARG A 144 -5.67 -23.81 -9.36
N PRO A 145 -6.74 -24.58 -9.09
CA PRO A 145 -8.03 -24.33 -9.72
C PRO A 145 -8.42 -22.86 -9.53
N ASP A 146 -8.71 -22.18 -10.63
CA ASP A 146 -9.12 -20.78 -10.78
C ASP A 146 -10.50 -20.46 -10.18
N THR A 147 -10.99 -21.33 -9.30
CA THR A 147 -12.40 -21.39 -8.89
C THR A 147 -12.72 -20.53 -7.68
N GLN A 148 -11.71 -19.94 -7.03
CA GLN A 148 -11.90 -19.10 -5.85
C GLN A 148 -11.81 -17.61 -6.19
N PRO A 149 -12.60 -16.78 -5.48
CA PRO A 149 -12.43 -15.34 -5.55
C PRO A 149 -11.03 -14.91 -5.13
N ASN A 150 -10.53 -13.88 -5.81
CA ASN A 150 -9.27 -13.24 -5.51
C ASN A 150 -9.49 -11.78 -5.17
N TYR A 151 -8.62 -11.22 -4.33
CA TYR A 151 -8.80 -9.90 -3.74
C TYR A 151 -7.56 -9.05 -3.95
N ALA A 152 -7.75 -7.82 -4.41
CA ALA A 152 -6.73 -6.79 -4.41
C ALA A 152 -6.67 -6.14 -3.01
N VAL A 153 -5.50 -6.16 -2.38
CA VAL A 153 -5.31 -5.74 -0.99
C VAL A 153 -4.16 -4.75 -0.88
N LEU A 154 -4.46 -3.54 -0.37
CA LEU A 154 -3.43 -2.59 0.04
C LEU A 154 -2.85 -2.99 1.39
N ILE A 155 -1.54 -3.27 1.44
CA ILE A 155 -0.87 -3.80 2.64
C ILE A 155 -0.59 -2.66 3.64
N ASP A 156 -0.81 -2.91 4.93
CA ASP A 156 -0.49 -1.97 6.00
C ASP A 156 1.02 -1.73 6.10
N MET A 157 1.42 -0.47 6.00
CA MET A 157 2.82 -0.04 6.01
C MET A 157 3.43 0.09 7.40
N ARG A 158 2.67 -0.08 8.49
CA ARG A 158 3.21 0.08 9.86
C ARG A 158 4.45 -0.76 10.18
N GLY A 159 4.73 -1.82 9.42
CA GLY A 159 5.94 -2.63 9.52
C GLY A 159 6.74 -2.74 8.22
N ARG A 160 6.52 -1.84 7.25
CA ARG A 160 7.11 -1.92 5.91
C ARG A 160 7.62 -0.56 5.44
N LEU A 161 8.77 -0.59 4.78
CA LEU A 161 9.41 0.62 4.23
C LEU A 161 8.80 1.04 2.89
N VAL A 162 8.28 0.09 2.11
CA VAL A 162 7.77 0.33 0.76
C VAL A 162 6.26 0.05 0.75
N PRO A 163 5.44 0.94 0.16
CA PRO A 163 4.03 0.67 -0.08
C PRO A 163 3.87 -0.54 -1.00
N GLU A 164 3.05 -1.49 -0.60
CA GLU A 164 2.85 -2.72 -1.36
C GLU A 164 1.35 -3.02 -1.50
N MET A 165 1.03 -3.68 -2.60
CA MET A 165 -0.28 -4.24 -2.86
C MET A 165 -0.12 -5.71 -3.21
N SER A 166 -1.11 -6.53 -2.85
CA SER A 166 -1.12 -7.95 -3.16
C SER A 166 -2.44 -8.37 -3.79
N TYR A 167 -2.39 -9.43 -4.58
CA TYR A 167 -3.54 -10.12 -5.12
C TYR A 167 -3.62 -11.51 -4.49
N VAL A 168 -4.68 -11.77 -3.73
CA VAL A 168 -4.71 -12.88 -2.77
C VAL A 168 -5.99 -13.69 -2.91
N VAL A 169 -5.84 -15.01 -2.94
CA VAL A 169 -6.97 -15.97 -2.93
C VAL A 169 -7.75 -15.91 -1.61
N GLN A 170 -9.07 -16.08 -1.70
CA GLN A 170 -10.00 -16.00 -0.57
C GLN A 170 -9.58 -16.85 0.65
N GLU A 171 -9.13 -18.08 0.43
CA GLU A 171 -8.76 -19.01 1.50
C GLU A 171 -7.62 -18.49 2.40
N ASN A 172 -6.76 -17.63 1.87
CA ASN A 172 -5.61 -17.08 2.58
C ASN A 172 -5.95 -15.85 3.42
N LEU A 173 -7.18 -15.35 3.34
CA LEU A 173 -7.62 -14.15 4.04
C LEU A 173 -8.53 -14.48 5.22
N GLU A 174 -8.41 -13.68 6.27
CA GLU A 174 -9.35 -13.62 7.38
C GLU A 174 -9.69 -12.17 7.72
N ARG A 175 -10.96 -11.90 8.07
CA ARG A 175 -11.40 -10.54 8.41
C ARG A 175 -10.84 -10.16 9.78
N VAL A 176 -10.25 -8.97 9.85
CA VAL A 176 -9.74 -8.38 11.09
C VAL A 176 -10.21 -6.93 11.21
N GLY A 177 -9.94 -6.31 12.35
CA GLY A 177 -10.23 -4.90 12.58
C GLY A 177 -9.00 -4.00 12.43
N GLY A 178 -9.19 -2.74 12.83
CA GLY A 178 -8.15 -1.73 12.91
C GLY A 178 -7.85 -1.04 11.58
N ARG A 179 -7.43 0.22 11.65
CA ARG A 179 -7.07 1.00 10.46
C ARG A 179 -5.84 0.41 9.77
N VAL A 180 -5.71 0.67 8.48
CA VAL A 180 -4.54 0.39 7.64
C VAL A 180 -3.87 1.73 7.31
N ILE A 181 -2.53 1.78 7.36
CA ILE A 181 -1.75 2.94 6.90
C ILE A 181 -1.18 2.60 5.52
N HIS A 182 -1.69 3.25 4.48
CA HIS A 182 -1.18 3.10 3.12
C HIS A 182 -1.40 4.41 2.33
N PRO A 183 -0.42 4.92 1.57
CA PRO A 183 -0.51 6.22 0.87
C PRO A 183 -1.63 6.26 -0.18
N LEU A 184 -2.01 5.10 -0.72
CA LEU A 184 -3.12 5.00 -1.67
C LEU A 184 -4.50 4.88 -1.00
N ALA A 185 -4.61 4.64 0.31
CA ALA A 185 -5.90 4.37 0.96
C ALA A 185 -6.92 5.51 0.73
N ASP A 186 -6.48 6.77 0.81
CA ASP A 186 -7.34 7.95 0.63
C ASP A 186 -7.88 8.11 -0.81
N ARG A 187 -7.27 7.43 -1.80
CA ARG A 187 -7.76 7.39 -3.19
C ARG A 187 -8.96 6.46 -3.35
N TYR A 188 -9.09 5.44 -2.51
CA TYR A 188 -10.15 4.44 -2.57
C TYR A 188 -11.24 4.69 -1.52
N PHE A 189 -10.90 5.27 -0.36
CA PHE A 189 -11.80 5.36 0.79
C PHE A 189 -12.02 6.80 1.28
N GLU A 190 -13.22 7.08 1.79
CA GLU A 190 -13.61 8.39 2.33
C GLU A 190 -13.47 8.46 3.85
N LYS A 191 -13.79 7.36 4.53
CA LYS A 191 -13.93 7.32 5.98
C LYS A 191 -13.70 5.90 6.51
N TYR A 192 -13.21 5.81 7.73
CA TYR A 192 -13.19 4.57 8.52
C TYR A 192 -14.30 4.58 9.56
N TYR A 193 -15.09 3.51 9.62
CA TYR A 193 -16.22 3.34 10.53
C TYR A 193 -15.85 2.55 11.79
N ALA A 194 -16.75 2.59 12.78
CA ALA A 194 -16.54 1.94 14.08
C ALA A 194 -16.69 0.41 14.02
N ASP A 195 -17.40 -0.11 13.01
CA ASP A 195 -17.58 -1.54 12.71
C ASP A 195 -16.32 -2.21 12.10
N GLY A 196 -15.27 -1.42 11.88
CA GLY A 196 -13.98 -1.86 11.38
C GLY A 196 -13.82 -1.78 9.87
N THR A 197 -14.75 -1.18 9.13
CA THR A 197 -14.73 -1.09 7.67
C THR A 197 -14.42 0.33 7.16
N TYR A 198 -13.95 0.42 5.92
CA TYR A 198 -13.77 1.67 5.21
C TYR A 198 -14.94 1.91 4.26
N ARG A 199 -15.44 3.15 4.22
CA ARG A 199 -16.40 3.61 3.22
C ARG A 199 -15.69 3.76 1.86
N PRO A 200 -16.04 2.97 0.83
CA PRO A 200 -15.49 3.13 -0.52
C PRO A 200 -15.92 4.48 -1.10
N ARG A 201 -15.10 5.12 -1.94
CA ARG A 201 -15.48 6.34 -2.69
C ARG A 201 -16.57 6.05 -3.72
N PRO A 202 -17.32 7.07 -4.20
CA PRO A 202 -18.43 6.89 -5.14
C PRO A 202 -18.06 6.08 -6.39
N TRP A 203 -16.90 6.35 -6.99
CA TRP A 203 -16.42 5.63 -8.17
C TRP A 203 -16.17 4.15 -7.89
N LEU A 204 -15.72 3.81 -6.68
CA LEU A 204 -15.47 2.42 -6.29
C LEU A 204 -16.79 1.71 -6.00
N ARG A 205 -17.76 2.40 -5.37
CA ARG A 205 -19.12 1.88 -5.21
C ARG A 205 -19.84 1.64 -6.53
N SER A 206 -19.57 2.42 -7.59
CA SER A 206 -20.14 2.13 -8.92
C SER A 206 -19.58 0.86 -9.55
N VAL A 207 -18.35 0.47 -9.20
CA VAL A 207 -17.71 -0.77 -9.67
C VAL A 207 -18.16 -1.96 -8.81
N TYR A 208 -18.37 -1.75 -7.52
CA TYR A 208 -18.80 -2.76 -6.54
C TYR A 208 -20.11 -2.33 -5.83
N PRO A 209 -21.26 -2.37 -6.52
CA PRO A 209 -22.51 -1.80 -6.01
C PRO A 209 -23.11 -2.53 -4.79
N HIS A 210 -22.64 -3.74 -4.47
CA HIS A 210 -23.19 -4.59 -3.42
C HIS A 210 -22.25 -4.77 -2.20
N ASP A 211 -21.25 -3.90 -2.06
CA ASP A 211 -20.17 -4.03 -1.07
C ASP A 211 -20.26 -3.06 0.13
N ASP A 212 -21.38 -2.35 0.28
CA ASP A 212 -21.64 -1.38 1.37
C ASP A 212 -21.81 -1.99 2.77
#